data_AF-A0A250IU09-F1
#
_entry.id   AF-A0A250IU09-F1
#
_cell.length_a   1.000
_cell.length_b   1.000
_cell.length_c   1.000
_cell.angle_alpha   90.00
_cell.angle_beta   90.00
_cell.angle_gamma   90.00
#
_symmetry.space_group_name_H-M   'P 1'
#
loop_
_entity.id
_entity.type
_entity.pdbx_description
1 polymer ?
#
loop_
_entity_poly.entity_id
_entity_poly.type
_entity_poly.pdbx_seq_one_letter_code
_entity_poly.pdbx_strand_id
1 'polypeptide(L)'
;MDPDGVAETVAQQFRHPGDEPHVPPEGLPSLKLPWDIPVPEIPHFLGWLNYWSDAAARAIGFPDSTRDADLLSRARRTATGGWVVRLTDAPLDLDDPMHLDALKRAYERFPAIGGRATS
;
A
#
# COMPACT_ATOMS: atom_id res chain seq x y z
N MET A 1 11.79 13.80 12.51
CA MET A 1 11.30 12.62 11.79
C MET A 1 12.51 11.91 11.23
N ASP A 2 12.68 10.64 11.57
CA ASP A 2 13.66 9.76 10.94
C ASP A 2 12.94 8.96 9.84
N PRO A 3 13.15 9.26 8.54
CA PRO A 3 12.53 8.49 7.46
C PRO A 3 12.88 6.99 7.52
N ASP A 4 13.94 6.61 8.23
CA ASP A 4 14.37 5.22 8.39
C ASP A 4 13.34 4.41 9.20
N GLY A 5 12.63 5.02 10.16
CA GLY A 5 11.63 4.32 10.99
C GLY A 5 10.39 3.83 10.21
N VAL A 6 9.92 4.62 9.23
CA VAL A 6 8.81 4.22 8.36
C VAL A 6 9.23 3.05 7.46
N ALA A 7 10.42 3.13 6.87
CA ALA A 7 10.95 2.08 6.01
C ALA A 7 11.16 0.77 6.79
N GLU A 8 11.67 0.85 8.02
CA GLU A 8 11.82 -0.31 8.90
C GLU A 8 10.48 -0.95 9.24
N THR A 9 9.48 -0.14 9.60
CA THR A 9 8.14 -0.65 9.93
C THR A 9 7.47 -1.33 8.73
N VAL A 10 7.61 -0.77 7.53
CA VAL A 10 7.15 -1.40 6.28
C VAL A 10 7.90 -2.69 6.01
N ALA A 11 9.23 -2.72 6.24
CA ALA A 11 10.02 -3.94 6.07
C ALA A 11 9.53 -5.07 6.98
N GLN A 12 9.11 -4.75 8.21
CA GLN A 12 8.54 -5.72 9.16
C GLN A 12 7.16 -6.27 8.73
N GLN A 13 6.51 -5.71 7.71
CA GLN A 13 5.31 -6.31 7.14
C GLN A 13 5.59 -7.57 6.32
N PHE A 14 6.79 -7.71 5.74
CA PHE A 14 7.11 -8.85 4.89
C PHE A 14 7.35 -10.11 5.72
N ARG A 15 6.78 -11.22 5.26
CA ARG A 15 6.94 -12.55 5.88
C ARG A 15 7.55 -13.52 4.87
N HIS A 16 8.56 -14.28 5.27
CA HIS A 16 9.11 -15.33 4.41
C HIS A 16 8.20 -16.57 4.40
N PRO A 17 8.14 -17.30 3.27
CA PRO A 17 7.47 -18.58 3.23
C PRO A 17 8.06 -19.54 4.28
N GLY A 18 7.20 -20.05 5.16
CA GLY A 18 7.59 -20.99 6.21
C GLY A 18 7.87 -20.37 7.58
N ASP A 19 7.97 -19.05 7.69
CA ASP A 19 8.05 -18.37 9.00
C ASP A 19 6.79 -18.64 9.83
N GLU A 20 6.85 -18.54 11.15
CA GLU A 20 5.62 -18.52 11.95
C GLU A 20 4.75 -17.31 11.56
N PRO A 21 3.41 -17.38 11.70
CA PRO A 21 2.58 -16.19 11.56
C PRO A 21 3.04 -15.12 12.55
N HIS A 22 3.62 -14.03 12.05
CA HIS A 22 3.93 -12.86 12.85
C HIS A 22 2.89 -11.76 12.61
N VAL A 23 2.58 -11.03 13.68
CA VAL A 23 1.76 -9.82 13.59
C VAL A 23 2.72 -8.66 13.41
N PRO A 24 2.72 -7.99 12.24
CA PRO A 24 3.53 -6.80 12.05
C PRO A 24 3.18 -5.73 13.08
N PRO A 25 4.13 -4.82 13.41
CA PRO A 25 3.88 -3.71 14.31
C PRO A 25 2.69 -2.87 13.86
N GLU A 26 2.12 -2.13 14.81
CA GLU A 26 1.04 -1.19 14.57
C GLU A 26 -0.24 -1.81 13.98
N GLY A 27 -0.40 -3.14 13.99
CA GLY A 27 -1.55 -3.82 13.40
C GLY A 27 -1.61 -3.71 11.88
N LEU A 28 -0.47 -3.47 11.22
CA LEU A 28 -0.34 -3.51 9.77
C LEU A 28 -0.45 -4.95 9.26
N PRO A 29 -0.89 -5.17 8.01
CA PRO A 29 -1.06 -6.52 7.50
C PRO A 29 0.30 -7.14 7.12
N SER A 30 0.39 -8.47 7.27
CA SER A 30 1.51 -9.24 6.71
C SER A 30 1.44 -9.26 5.18
N LEU A 31 2.59 -9.13 4.53
CA LEU A 31 2.75 -9.12 3.07
C LEU A 31 3.64 -10.29 2.64
N LYS A 32 3.39 -10.83 1.44
CA LYS A 32 4.32 -11.75 0.79
C LYS A 32 5.55 -11.00 0.32
N LEU A 33 6.67 -11.71 0.19
CA LEU A 33 7.84 -11.15 -0.46
C LEU A 33 7.52 -10.78 -1.92
N PRO A 34 8.10 -9.71 -2.46
CA PRO A 34 7.88 -9.28 -3.85
C PRO A 34 7.99 -10.40 -4.89
N TRP A 35 8.99 -11.28 -4.76
CA TRP A 35 9.24 -12.39 -5.69
C TRP A 35 8.30 -13.59 -5.52
N ASP A 36 7.48 -13.61 -4.47
CA ASP A 36 6.46 -14.65 -4.23
C ASP A 36 5.07 -14.21 -4.74
N ILE A 37 4.95 -13.01 -5.30
CA ILE A 37 3.71 -12.49 -5.89
C ILE A 37 3.71 -12.84 -7.39
N PRO A 38 2.82 -13.75 -7.85
CA PRO A 38 2.84 -14.24 -9.23
C PRO A 38 2.26 -13.24 -10.25
N VAL A 39 1.76 -12.09 -9.79
CA VAL A 39 1.08 -11.09 -10.60
C VAL A 39 1.87 -9.78 -10.51
N PRO A 40 2.70 -9.44 -11.52
CA PRO A 40 3.59 -8.27 -11.46
C PRO A 40 2.84 -6.94 -11.40
N GLU A 41 1.55 -6.92 -11.75
CA GLU A 41 0.68 -5.75 -11.63
C GLU A 41 0.28 -5.45 -10.17
N ILE A 42 0.44 -6.39 -9.24
CA ILE A 42 0.05 -6.17 -7.84
C ILE A 42 1.17 -5.40 -7.10
N PRO A 43 0.89 -4.20 -6.55
CA PRO A 43 1.87 -3.48 -5.75
C PRO A 43 2.32 -4.31 -4.53
N HIS A 44 3.62 -4.26 -4.23
CA HIS A 44 4.20 -5.07 -3.14
C HIS A 44 3.86 -4.54 -1.75
N PHE A 45 3.77 -3.21 -1.60
CA PHE A 45 3.46 -2.53 -0.34
C PHE A 45 2.92 -1.13 -0.64
N LEU A 46 2.45 -0.44 0.40
CA LEU A 46 2.06 0.96 0.33
C LEU A 46 3.09 1.84 1.04
N GLY A 47 3.50 2.92 0.38
CA GLY A 47 4.27 4.01 0.98
C GLY A 47 3.45 5.30 1.08
N TRP A 48 4.10 6.40 1.48
CA TRP A 48 3.46 7.72 1.43
C TRP A 48 3.01 8.06 0.00
N LEU A 49 3.94 7.95 -0.95
CA LEU A 49 3.76 8.19 -2.37
C LEU A 49 3.80 6.86 -3.11
N ASN A 50 2.75 6.59 -3.87
CA ASN A 50 2.60 5.34 -4.62
C ASN A 50 2.51 5.65 -6.10
N TYR A 51 3.30 4.95 -6.90
CA TYR A 51 3.12 4.90 -8.34
C TYR A 51 2.44 3.59 -8.71
N TRP A 52 1.31 3.69 -9.40
CA TRP A 52 0.62 2.55 -9.97
C TRP A 52 0.55 2.73 -11.48
N SER A 53 1.06 1.76 -12.24
CA SER A 53 0.80 1.72 -13.67
C SER A 53 -0.71 1.61 -13.93
N ASP A 54 -1.14 1.89 -15.15
CA ASP A 54 -2.55 1.69 -15.55
C ASP A 54 -3.01 0.24 -15.30
N ALA A 55 -2.13 -0.73 -15.53
CA ALA A 55 -2.39 -2.14 -15.25
C ALA A 55 -2.48 -2.44 -13.74
N ALA A 56 -1.58 -1.87 -12.92
CA ALA A 56 -1.61 -2.03 -11.48
C ALA A 56 -2.87 -1.42 -10.86
N ALA A 57 -3.24 -0.21 -11.29
CA ALA A 57 -4.45 0.47 -10.84
C ALA A 57 -5.71 -0.37 -11.16
N ARG A 58 -5.80 -0.94 -12.37
CA ARG A 58 -6.89 -1.87 -12.71
C ARG A 58 -6.88 -3.13 -11.84
N ALA A 59 -5.72 -3.73 -11.61
CA ALA A 59 -5.58 -4.96 -10.85
C ALA A 59 -6.05 -4.80 -9.38
N ILE A 60 -5.82 -3.63 -8.78
CA ILE A 60 -6.31 -3.32 -7.42
C ILE A 60 -7.69 -2.66 -7.40
N GLY A 61 -8.31 -2.43 -8.56
CA GLY A 61 -9.63 -1.81 -8.67
C GLY A 61 -9.66 -0.32 -8.32
N PHE A 62 -8.61 0.43 -8.67
CA PHE A 62 -8.51 1.88 -8.52
C PHE A 62 -8.58 2.60 -9.89
N PRO A 63 -9.31 3.72 -10.01
CA PRO A 63 -10.17 4.31 -8.99
C PRO A 63 -11.61 3.78 -9.03
N ASP A 64 -12.23 3.69 -7.87
CA ASP A 64 -13.67 3.61 -7.66
C ASP A 64 -14.18 4.98 -7.18
N SER A 65 -14.99 5.65 -7.99
CA SER A 65 -15.50 7.00 -7.69
C SER A 65 -16.29 7.11 -6.39
N THR A 66 -16.88 6.02 -5.91
CA THR A 66 -17.70 6.00 -4.68
C THR A 66 -16.87 5.73 -3.43
N ARG A 67 -15.73 5.04 -3.57
CA ARG A 67 -14.89 4.59 -2.45
C ARG A 67 -13.58 5.34 -2.32
N ASP A 68 -13.10 5.94 -3.41
CA ASP A 68 -11.74 6.48 -3.50
C ASP A 68 -11.71 8.00 -3.62
N ALA A 69 -12.82 8.69 -3.35
CA ALA A 69 -12.92 10.15 -3.49
C ALA A 69 -11.80 10.90 -2.74
N ASP A 70 -11.47 10.44 -1.52
CA ASP A 70 -10.40 11.02 -0.71
C ASP A 70 -9.01 10.78 -1.33
N LEU A 71 -8.70 9.54 -1.73
CA LEU A 71 -7.44 9.23 -2.44
C LEU A 71 -7.33 9.97 -3.78
N LEU A 72 -8.44 10.10 -4.52
CA LEU A 72 -8.52 10.81 -5.79
C LEU A 72 -8.22 12.30 -5.64
N SER A 73 -8.62 12.92 -4.52
CA SER A 73 -8.30 14.33 -4.24
C SER A 73 -6.79 14.58 -4.14
N ARG A 74 -6.01 13.53 -3.82
CA ARG A 74 -4.55 13.55 -3.70
C ARG A 74 -3.83 12.74 -4.80
N ALA A 75 -4.55 12.33 -5.84
CA ALA A 75 -4.02 11.56 -6.95
C ALA A 75 -3.81 12.41 -8.20
N ARG A 76 -2.80 12.05 -9.01
CA ARG A 76 -2.57 12.62 -10.33
C ARG A 76 -2.37 11.52 -11.36
N ARG A 77 -3.07 11.63 -12.49
CA ARG A 77 -2.84 10.74 -13.64
C ARG A 77 -1.56 11.13 -14.39
N THR A 78 -0.75 10.15 -14.76
CA THR A 78 0.46 10.35 -15.56
C THR A 78 0.14 10.37 -17.06
N ALA A 79 1.06 10.89 -17.88
CA ALA A 79 0.92 10.90 -19.34
C ALA A 79 0.79 9.48 -19.95
N THR A 80 1.38 8.48 -19.29
CA THR A 80 1.31 7.06 -19.67
C THR A 80 0.08 6.34 -19.10
N GLY A 81 -0.84 7.06 -18.47
CA GLY A 81 -2.11 6.53 -17.96
C GLY A 81 -2.05 5.96 -16.54
N GLY A 82 -0.87 5.89 -15.92
CA GLY A 82 -0.71 5.49 -14.53
C GLY A 82 -1.15 6.56 -13.53
N TRP A 83 -0.97 6.28 -12.26
CA TRP A 83 -1.36 7.13 -11.14
C TRP A 83 -0.20 7.37 -10.19
N VAL A 84 -0.08 8.61 -9.74
CA VAL A 84 0.72 8.97 -8.57
C VAL A 84 -0.27 9.33 -7.48
N VAL A 85 -0.23 8.60 -6.36
CA VAL A 85 -1.21 8.72 -5.27
C VAL A 85 -0.49 8.95 -3.95
N ARG A 86 -0.89 10.00 -3.22
CA ARG A 86 -0.44 10.24 -1.84
C ARG A 86 -1.50 9.74 -0.87
N LEU A 87 -1.08 8.96 0.13
CA LEU A 87 -2.00 8.49 1.18
C LEU A 87 -2.47 9.65 2.06
N THR A 88 -1.54 10.55 2.40
CA THR A 88 -1.72 11.69 3.30
C THR A 88 -1.16 12.97 2.66
N ASP A 89 -1.59 14.14 3.13
CA ASP A 89 -1.12 15.42 2.59
C ASP A 89 0.34 15.73 2.93
N ALA A 90 0.77 15.32 4.13
CA ALA A 90 2.15 15.36 4.61
C ALA A 90 2.84 13.98 4.44
N PRO A 91 4.18 13.92 4.44
CA PRO A 91 4.92 12.65 4.49
C PRO A 91 4.36 11.72 5.57
N LEU A 92 4.24 10.44 5.23
CA LEU A 92 3.69 9.42 6.12
C LEU A 92 4.51 9.38 7.42
N ASP A 93 3.81 9.45 8.54
CA ASP A 93 4.34 9.44 9.90
C ASP A 93 3.59 8.36 10.67
N LEU A 94 4.27 7.31 11.11
CA LEU A 94 3.57 6.20 11.78
C LEU A 94 3.32 6.47 13.27
N ASP A 95 3.95 7.49 13.84
CA ASP A 95 3.64 7.98 15.19
C ASP A 95 2.36 8.84 15.21
N ASP A 96 1.94 9.36 14.05
CA ASP A 96 0.65 10.04 13.90
C ASP A 96 -0.47 9.01 13.69
N PRO A 97 -1.43 8.88 14.64
CA PRO A 97 -2.50 7.89 14.53
C PRO A 97 -3.40 8.11 13.30
N MET A 98 -3.53 9.34 12.79
CA MET A 98 -4.31 9.63 11.58
C MET A 98 -3.62 9.07 10.33
N HIS A 99 -2.30 9.18 10.27
CA HIS A 99 -1.51 8.64 9.17
C HIS A 99 -1.48 7.11 9.19
N LEU A 100 -1.34 6.50 10.38
CA LEU A 100 -1.44 5.06 10.54
C LEU A 100 -2.84 4.53 10.15
N ASP A 101 -3.91 5.21 10.55
CA ASP A 101 -5.28 4.86 10.16
C ASP A 101 -5.48 4.96 8.63
N ALA A 102 -4.95 6.01 7.99
CA ALA A 102 -4.99 6.17 6.55
C ALA A 102 -4.27 5.01 5.82
N LEU A 103 -3.10 4.59 6.31
CA LEU A 103 -2.37 3.43 5.76
C LEU A 103 -3.17 2.13 5.91
N LYS A 104 -3.76 1.89 7.09
CA LYS A 104 -4.59 0.70 7.35
C LYS A 104 -5.82 0.67 6.45
N ARG A 105 -6.56 1.77 6.35
CA ARG A 105 -7.73 1.89 5.45
C ARG A 105 -7.36 1.66 3.99
N ALA A 106 -6.19 2.12 3.55
CA ALA A 106 -5.71 1.86 2.20
C ALA A 106 -5.44 0.36 1.98
N TYR A 107 -4.82 -0.33 2.94
CA TYR A 107 -4.68 -1.78 2.88
C TYR A 107 -6.05 -2.50 2.91
N GLU A 108 -7.02 -2.07 3.71
CA GLU A 108 -8.37 -2.64 3.70
C GLU A 108 -9.09 -2.42 2.35
N ARG A 109 -8.90 -1.25 1.74
CA ARG A 109 -9.47 -0.91 0.44
C ARG A 109 -8.89 -1.73 -0.71
N PHE A 110 -7.60 -2.07 -0.64
CA PHE A 110 -6.88 -2.79 -1.68
C PHE A 110 -6.35 -4.14 -1.18
N PRO A 111 -7.24 -5.13 -0.94
CA PRO A 111 -6.87 -6.40 -0.30
C PRO A 111 -5.85 -7.23 -1.08
N ALA A 112 -5.67 -7.01 -2.39
CA ALA A 112 -4.68 -7.71 -3.19
C ALA A 112 -3.23 -7.22 -2.95
N ILE A 113 -3.02 -5.97 -2.54
CA ILE A 113 -1.67 -5.39 -2.33
C ILE A 113 -0.87 -6.24 -1.34
N GLY A 114 0.39 -6.49 -1.70
CA GLY A 114 1.31 -7.37 -0.97
C GLY A 114 0.95 -8.86 -1.06
N GLY A 115 0.14 -9.25 -2.06
CA GLY A 115 -0.22 -10.63 -2.31
C GLY A 115 -1.12 -11.25 -1.23
N ARG A 116 -1.89 -10.43 -0.51
CA ARG A 116 -2.72 -10.86 0.64
C ARG A 116 -3.99 -11.58 0.22
N ALA A 117 -4.73 -11.07 -0.76
CA ALA A 117 -5.86 -11.75 -1.35
C ALA A 117 -5.48 -12.39 -2.69
N THR A 118 -5.89 -13.65 -2.89
CA THR A 118 -5.88 -14.29 -4.22
C THR A 118 -7.16 -13.89 -4.94
N SER A 119 -7.04 -13.18 -6.06
CA SER A 119 -8.14 -13.04 -7.02
C SER A 119 -8.57 -14.39 -7.58
#